data_AF-A0A3B8MRS5-F1
#
_entry.id   AF-A0A3B8MRS5-F1
#
_cell.length_a   1.000
_cell.length_b   1.000
_cell.length_c   1.000
_cell.angle_alpha   90.00
_cell.angle_beta   90.00
_cell.angle_gamma   90.00
#
_symmetry.space_group_name_H-M   'P 1'
#
loop_
_entity.id
_entity.type
_entity.pdbx_description
1 polymer ?
#
loop_
_entity_poly.entity_id
_entity_poly.type
_entity_poly.pdbx_seq_one_letter_code
_entity_poly.pdbx_strand_id
1 'polypeptide(L)'
;MDSVDLDAIGGNGDVERALFRFRARFPEMIWDAAKLEGNNFTLPEVRTLLDGVTVEGKKLDDQKQILALNEGFSEIDQLVKRGKFHLGKDVSDRVHKMVAVYEAAESGNFRGEGSVSGGGNVRLSDGGTVDGRPAGSGGADLRDSHRGLLDYLSTESDPRVRALVYAASAIRHQFYFDGNKRT
;
A
#
# COMPACT_ATOMS: atom_id res chain seq x y z
N MET A 1 -0.55 15.12 22.79
CA MET A 1 -0.48 14.58 21.43
C MET A 1 -0.84 15.75 20.55
N ASP A 2 0.12 16.31 19.81
CA ASP A 2 -0.19 17.41 18.90
C ASP A 2 -1.21 16.90 17.88
N SER A 3 -2.32 17.62 17.72
CA SER A 3 -3.35 17.26 16.76
C SER A 3 -2.77 17.28 15.36
N VAL A 4 -3.04 16.25 14.56
CA VAL A 4 -2.66 16.24 13.13
C VAL A 4 -3.27 17.47 12.47
N ASP A 5 -2.44 18.30 11.85
CA ASP A 5 -2.90 19.43 11.03
C ASP A 5 -3.53 18.91 9.73
N LEU A 6 -4.85 18.73 9.75
CA LEU A 6 -5.61 18.25 8.61
C LEU A 6 -5.71 19.29 7.49
N ASP A 7 -5.49 20.57 7.78
CA ASP A 7 -5.56 21.63 6.78
C ASP A 7 -4.36 21.57 5.83
N ALA A 8 -3.21 21.08 6.31
CA ALA A 8 -2.05 20.77 5.49
C ALA A 8 -2.30 19.66 4.44
N ILE A 9 -3.27 18.76 4.68
CA ILE A 9 -3.66 17.69 3.73
C ILE A 9 -4.61 18.21 2.64
N GLY A 10 -5.12 19.44 2.82
CA GLY A 10 -6.16 20.05 2.00
C GLY A 10 -7.55 19.60 2.45
N GLY A 11 -8.56 20.46 2.24
CA GLY A 11 -9.95 20.19 2.64
C GLY A 11 -10.59 18.99 1.91
N ASN A 12 -11.84 18.68 2.29
CA ASN A 12 -12.75 17.76 1.58
C ASN A 12 -13.05 18.32 0.17
N GLY A 13 -12.06 18.20 -0.71
CA GLY A 13 -12.18 18.57 -2.11
C GLY A 13 -12.94 17.51 -2.90
N ASP A 14 -13.47 17.91 -4.04
CA ASP A 14 -14.10 17.01 -5.00
C ASP A 14 -13.16 15.86 -5.42
N VAL A 15 -13.74 14.70 -5.70
CA VAL A 15 -13.05 13.46 -6.10
C VAL A 15 -12.15 13.72 -7.30
N GLU A 16 -12.58 14.54 -8.26
CA GLU A 16 -11.76 14.93 -9.41
C GLU A 16 -10.47 15.62 -9.00
N ARG A 17 -10.53 16.52 -8.03
CA ARG A 17 -9.36 17.24 -7.51
C ARG A 17 -8.44 16.32 -6.72
N ALA A 18 -9.00 15.35 -5.98
CA ALA A 18 -8.21 14.34 -5.29
C ALA A 18 -7.45 13.45 -6.30
N LEU A 19 -8.14 12.96 -7.33
CA LEU A 19 -7.52 12.18 -8.42
C LEU A 19 -6.48 12.98 -9.18
N PHE A 20 -6.72 14.26 -9.45
CA PHE A 20 -5.74 15.12 -10.10
C PHE A 20 -4.45 15.23 -9.29
N ARG A 21 -4.54 15.48 -7.98
CA ARG A 21 -3.37 15.54 -7.08
C ARG A 21 -2.66 14.18 -7.01
N PHE A 22 -3.40 13.09 -6.90
CA PHE A 22 -2.85 11.74 -6.88
C PHE A 22 -2.06 11.44 -8.16
N ARG A 23 -2.65 11.68 -9.34
CA ARG A 23 -2.00 11.49 -10.65
C ARG A 23 -0.77 12.37 -10.84
N ALA A 24 -0.81 13.62 -10.38
CA ALA A 24 0.32 14.54 -10.48
C ALA A 24 1.55 14.05 -9.68
N ARG A 25 1.34 13.34 -8.57
CA ARG A 25 2.38 12.79 -7.70
C ARG A 25 2.72 11.33 -8.02
N PHE A 26 2.03 10.73 -8.98
CA PHE A 26 2.06 9.30 -9.25
C PHE A 26 3.47 8.74 -9.53
N PRO A 27 4.31 9.37 -10.39
CA PRO A 27 5.67 8.89 -10.61
C PRO A 27 6.56 9.02 -9.37
N GLU A 28 6.35 10.06 -8.56
CA GLU A 28 7.12 10.32 -7.34
C GLU A 28 6.77 9.31 -6.26
N MET A 29 5.49 8.99 -6.08
CA MET A 29 5.06 7.97 -5.12
C MET A 29 5.57 6.58 -5.50
N ILE A 30 5.56 6.22 -6.79
CA ILE A 30 6.13 4.95 -7.26
C ILE A 30 7.63 4.89 -7.02
N TRP A 31 8.34 5.98 -7.33
CA TRP A 31 9.77 6.09 -7.09
C TRP A 31 10.11 5.98 -5.60
N ASP A 32 9.41 6.72 -4.73
CA ASP A 32 9.60 6.67 -3.27
C ASP A 32 9.35 5.26 -2.72
N ALA A 33 8.24 4.63 -3.13
CA ALA A 33 7.88 3.28 -2.73
C ALA A 33 8.93 2.25 -3.14
N ALA A 34 9.41 2.31 -4.38
CA ALA A 34 10.45 1.41 -4.86
C ALA A 34 11.80 1.68 -4.17
N LYS A 35 12.14 2.96 -3.94
CA LYS A 35 13.41 3.34 -3.31
C LYS A 35 13.52 2.84 -1.88
N LEU A 36 12.42 2.84 -1.13
CA LEU A 36 12.34 2.29 0.22
C LEU A 36 12.65 0.79 0.28
N GLU A 37 12.45 0.07 -0.83
CA GLU A 37 12.73 -1.36 -0.97
C GLU A 37 14.10 -1.62 -1.64
N GLY A 38 14.92 -0.59 -1.81
CA GLY A 38 16.28 -0.71 -2.36
C GLY A 38 16.36 -0.67 -3.88
N ASN A 39 15.28 -0.32 -4.58
CA ASN A 39 15.31 -0.13 -6.03
C ASN A 39 16.24 1.03 -6.43
N ASN A 40 16.95 0.86 -7.54
CA ASN A 40 17.95 1.81 -8.03
C ASN A 40 17.52 2.63 -9.24
N PHE A 41 16.24 2.61 -9.61
CA PHE A 41 15.67 3.58 -10.55
C PHE A 41 15.69 4.99 -9.95
N THR A 42 16.06 5.96 -10.78
CA THR A 42 15.90 7.38 -10.52
C THR A 42 14.50 7.84 -10.98
N LEU A 43 14.02 8.97 -10.47
CA LEU A 43 12.71 9.49 -10.86
C LEU A 43 12.56 9.71 -12.39
N PRO A 44 13.56 10.24 -13.13
CA PRO A 44 13.47 10.31 -14.60
C PRO A 44 13.35 8.94 -15.28
N GLU A 45 14.05 7.92 -14.78
CA GLU A 45 13.96 6.56 -15.31
C GLU A 45 12.60 5.92 -15.00
N VAL A 46 12.04 6.15 -13.82
CA VAL A 46 10.66 5.73 -13.50
C VAL A 46 9.69 6.36 -14.49
N ARG A 47 9.76 7.68 -14.72
CA ARG A 47 8.90 8.36 -15.71
C ARG A 47 9.03 7.76 -17.10
N THR A 48 10.26 7.50 -17.54
CA THR A 48 10.56 6.87 -18.84
C THR A 48 9.88 5.51 -18.96
N LEU A 49 9.96 4.69 -17.89
CA LEU A 49 9.32 3.39 -17.85
C LEU A 49 7.79 3.48 -17.84
N LEU A 50 7.21 4.44 -17.13
CA LEU A 50 5.76 4.69 -17.11
C LEU A 50 5.23 5.19 -18.47
N ASP A 51 6.07 5.86 -19.26
CA ASP A 51 5.77 6.26 -20.64
C ASP A 51 5.88 5.08 -21.64
N GLY A 52 6.16 3.85 -21.15
CA GLY A 52 6.28 2.64 -21.97
C GLY A 52 7.64 2.49 -22.65
N VAL A 53 8.64 3.25 -22.22
CA VAL A 53 10.00 3.21 -22.77
C VAL A 53 10.92 2.41 -21.86
N THR A 54 11.69 1.48 -22.43
CA THR A 54 12.65 0.68 -21.66
C THR A 54 13.84 1.51 -21.20
N VAL A 55 14.34 1.25 -20.00
CA VAL A 55 15.54 1.89 -19.43
C VAL A 55 16.71 0.90 -19.48
N GLU A 56 17.80 1.28 -20.16
CA GLU A 56 18.99 0.44 -20.29
C GLU A 56 19.78 0.34 -18.97
N GLY A 57 20.49 -0.78 -18.78
CA GLY A 57 21.41 -0.96 -17.65
C GLY A 57 20.74 -1.22 -16.29
N LYS A 58 19.42 -1.44 -16.27
CA LYS A 58 18.66 -1.78 -15.06
C LYS A 58 18.37 -3.28 -14.96
N LYS A 59 18.24 -3.76 -13.73
CA LYS A 59 17.81 -5.14 -13.46
C LYS A 59 16.36 -5.32 -13.87
N LEU A 60 16.05 -6.47 -14.47
CA LEU A 60 14.67 -6.80 -14.84
C LEU A 60 13.73 -6.84 -13.63
N ASP A 61 14.21 -7.29 -12.46
CA ASP A 61 13.37 -7.37 -11.27
C ASP A 61 13.08 -5.97 -10.69
N ASP A 62 14.05 -5.05 -10.72
CA ASP A 62 13.82 -3.64 -10.38
C ASP A 62 12.78 -3.00 -11.32
N GLN A 63 12.83 -3.32 -12.62
CA GLN A 63 11.84 -2.84 -13.58
C GLN A 63 10.45 -3.42 -13.30
N LYS A 64 10.35 -4.72 -13.03
CA LYS A 64 9.08 -5.40 -12.69
C LYS A 64 8.44 -4.79 -11.44
N GLN A 65 9.23 -4.44 -10.44
CA GLN A 65 8.73 -3.79 -9.23
C GLN A 65 8.09 -2.43 -9.53
N ILE A 66 8.72 -1.60 -10.37
CA ILE A 66 8.14 -0.31 -10.78
C ILE A 66 6.82 -0.51 -11.53
N LEU A 67 6.75 -1.50 -12.42
CA LEU A 67 5.54 -1.81 -13.18
C LEU A 67 4.43 -2.37 -12.28
N ALA A 68 4.76 -3.21 -11.30
CA ALA A 68 3.82 -3.74 -10.30
C ALA A 68 3.20 -2.62 -9.44
N LEU A 69 4.02 -1.66 -8.99
CA LEU A 69 3.55 -0.47 -8.28
C LEU A 69 2.62 0.39 -9.17
N ASN A 70 2.98 0.58 -10.43
CA ASN A 70 2.15 1.28 -11.41
C ASN A 70 0.78 0.61 -11.58
N GLU A 71 0.73 -0.71 -11.68
CA GLU A 71 -0.52 -1.46 -11.79
C GLU A 71 -1.40 -1.29 -10.54
N GLY A 72 -0.84 -1.46 -9.34
CA GLY A 72 -1.60 -1.31 -8.10
C GLY A 72 -2.14 0.10 -7.88
N PHE A 73 -1.34 1.12 -8.15
CA PHE A 73 -1.79 2.52 -8.02
C PHE A 73 -2.80 2.89 -9.10
N SER A 74 -2.64 2.36 -10.31
CA SER A 74 -3.61 2.55 -11.41
C SER A 74 -4.95 1.89 -11.06
N GLU A 75 -4.94 0.76 -10.36
CA GLU A 75 -6.17 0.12 -9.91
C GLU A 75 -6.94 1.01 -8.93
N ILE A 76 -6.27 1.61 -7.93
CA ILE A 76 -6.89 2.56 -7.01
C ILE A 76 -7.44 3.78 -7.78
N ASP A 77 -6.67 4.34 -8.71
CA ASP A 77 -7.12 5.44 -9.57
C ASP A 77 -8.42 5.09 -10.30
N GLN A 78 -8.49 3.91 -10.91
CA GLN A 78 -9.66 3.46 -11.67
C GLN A 78 -10.86 3.18 -10.77
N LEU A 79 -10.67 2.58 -9.60
CA LEU A 79 -11.74 2.33 -8.63
C LEU A 79 -12.37 3.64 -8.15
N VAL A 80 -11.53 4.61 -7.78
CA VAL A 80 -12.00 5.93 -7.31
C VAL A 80 -12.67 6.70 -8.45
N LYS A 81 -12.04 6.75 -9.63
CA LYS A 81 -12.60 7.42 -10.83
C LYS A 81 -13.99 6.90 -11.20
N ARG A 82 -14.23 5.59 -11.03
CA ARG A 82 -15.49 4.94 -11.39
C ARG A 82 -16.53 4.95 -10.25
N GLY A 83 -16.21 5.54 -9.10
CA GLY A 83 -17.08 5.49 -7.91
C GLY A 83 -17.26 4.08 -7.35
N LYS A 84 -16.32 3.17 -7.60
CA LYS A 84 -16.35 1.76 -7.17
C LYS A 84 -15.40 1.46 -6.01
N PHE A 85 -14.61 2.43 -5.59
CA PHE A 85 -13.72 2.27 -4.45
C PHE A 85 -14.53 2.13 -3.16
N HIS A 86 -14.17 1.13 -2.36
CA HIS A 86 -14.56 1.04 -0.96
C HIS A 86 -13.36 0.53 -0.15
N LEU A 87 -13.30 0.92 1.12
CA LEU A 87 -12.27 0.43 2.02
C LEU A 87 -12.70 -0.96 2.54
N GLY A 88 -12.17 -2.01 1.93
CA GLY A 88 -12.52 -3.40 2.18
C GLY A 88 -11.32 -4.33 2.02
N LYS A 89 -11.41 -5.52 2.61
CA LYS A 89 -10.33 -6.52 2.53
C LYS A 89 -10.10 -6.97 1.09
N ASP A 90 -11.17 -7.15 0.32
CA ASP A 90 -11.13 -7.52 -1.08
C ASP A 90 -10.39 -6.50 -1.95
N VAL A 91 -10.61 -5.19 -1.73
CA VAL A 91 -9.85 -4.13 -2.41
C VAL A 91 -8.40 -4.13 -1.96
N SER A 92 -8.14 -4.28 -0.65
CA SER A 92 -6.79 -4.37 -0.08
C SER A 92 -6.01 -5.56 -0.67
N ASP A 93 -6.59 -6.76 -0.67
CA ASP A 93 -6.02 -7.98 -1.23
C ASP A 93 -5.74 -7.80 -2.72
N ARG A 94 -6.69 -7.21 -3.45
CA ARG A 94 -6.53 -6.97 -4.90
C ARG A 94 -5.36 -6.05 -5.20
N VAL A 95 -5.20 -4.97 -4.44
CA VAL A 95 -4.06 -4.04 -4.58
C VAL A 95 -2.77 -4.72 -4.17
N HIS A 96 -2.75 -5.41 -3.02
CA HIS A 96 -1.57 -6.14 -2.53
C HIS A 96 -1.09 -7.17 -3.55
N LYS A 97 -2.02 -7.90 -4.17
CA LYS A 97 -1.73 -8.85 -5.24
C LYS A 97 -0.98 -8.24 -6.41
N MET A 98 -1.22 -6.97 -6.73
CA MET A 98 -0.53 -6.26 -7.80
C MET A 98 0.82 -5.73 -7.30
N VAL A 99 0.83 -4.97 -6.20
CA VAL A 99 2.03 -4.23 -5.77
C VAL A 99 3.15 -5.11 -5.23
N ALA A 100 2.83 -6.31 -4.71
CA ALA A 100 3.79 -7.20 -4.07
C ALA A 100 3.97 -8.53 -4.81
N VAL A 101 3.48 -8.64 -6.05
CA VAL A 101 3.45 -9.90 -6.83
C VAL A 101 4.83 -10.56 -7.01
N TYR A 102 5.90 -9.76 -7.05
CA TYR A 102 7.26 -10.22 -7.28
C TYR A 102 8.12 -10.31 -6.01
N GLU A 103 7.57 -9.93 -4.86
CA GLU A 103 8.34 -9.74 -3.62
C GLU A 103 7.76 -10.51 -2.43
N ALA A 104 6.44 -10.52 -2.28
CA ALA A 104 5.80 -11.23 -1.18
C ALA A 104 5.84 -12.75 -1.40
N ALA A 105 6.08 -13.51 -0.33
CA ALA A 105 6.03 -14.97 -0.34
C ALA A 105 4.65 -15.48 -0.83
N GLU A 106 3.58 -14.81 -0.41
CA GLU A 106 2.24 -14.93 -0.98
C GLU A 106 1.64 -13.52 -1.10
N SER A 107 1.03 -13.25 -2.25
CA SER A 107 0.38 -11.96 -2.55
C SER A 107 -1.13 -12.12 -2.71
N GLY A 108 -1.87 -11.09 -2.31
CA GLY A 108 -3.33 -11.05 -2.39
C GLY A 108 -4.12 -11.80 -1.30
N ASN A 109 -3.49 -12.12 -0.18
CA ASN A 109 -4.18 -12.66 1.00
C ASN A 109 -3.42 -12.28 2.28
N PHE A 110 -4.11 -12.22 3.43
CA PHE A 110 -3.44 -12.00 4.70
C PHE A 110 -2.58 -13.20 5.07
N ARG A 111 -1.54 -12.96 5.89
CA ARG A 111 -0.71 -14.03 6.44
C ARG A 111 -1.58 -15.08 7.14
N GLY A 112 -1.27 -16.35 6.90
CA GLY A 112 -2.00 -17.48 7.46
C GLY A 112 -3.28 -17.87 6.73
N GLU A 113 -3.75 -17.11 5.75
CA GLU A 113 -4.87 -17.54 4.87
C GLU A 113 -4.42 -18.46 3.74
N GLY A 114 -3.15 -18.34 3.34
CA GLY A 114 -2.53 -19.12 2.29
C GLY A 114 -1.85 -20.39 2.78
N SER A 115 -0.88 -20.82 1.98
CA SER A 115 -0.09 -22.03 2.19
C SER A 115 1.19 -21.78 3.00
N VAL A 116 1.61 -20.51 3.11
CA VAL A 116 2.81 -20.10 3.83
C VAL A 116 2.45 -19.67 5.25
N SER A 117 3.31 -19.99 6.21
CA SER A 117 3.15 -19.65 7.63
C SER A 117 4.27 -18.73 8.12
N GLY A 118 3.99 -17.93 9.16
CA GLY A 118 4.97 -17.07 9.83
C GLY A 118 4.97 -15.62 9.34
N GLY A 119 6.14 -14.98 9.39
CA GLY A 119 6.35 -13.61 8.91
C GLY A 119 5.67 -12.51 9.74
N GLY A 120 5.70 -11.29 9.20
CA GLY A 120 5.09 -10.10 9.82
C GLY A 120 5.96 -9.38 10.83
N ASN A 121 7.23 -9.76 10.99
CA ASN A 121 8.19 -8.99 11.78
C ASN A 121 8.77 -7.85 10.93
N VAL A 122 9.04 -6.70 11.57
CA VAL A 122 9.65 -5.54 10.93
C VAL A 122 10.96 -5.24 11.63
N ARG A 123 12.05 -5.20 10.85
CA ARG A 123 13.36 -4.77 11.35
C ARG A 123 13.43 -3.25 11.36
N LEU A 124 13.85 -2.69 12.49
CA LEU A 124 14.03 -1.26 12.69
C LEU A 124 15.46 -0.85 12.36
N SER A 125 15.66 0.44 12.10
CA SER A 125 16.97 1.02 11.76
C SER A 125 18.00 0.94 12.90
N ASP A 126 17.54 0.84 14.15
CA ASP A 126 18.38 0.61 15.32
C ASP A 126 18.80 -0.86 15.51
N GLY A 127 18.40 -1.74 14.59
CA GLY A 127 18.66 -3.17 14.65
C GLY A 127 17.62 -3.96 15.44
N GLY A 128 16.66 -3.29 16.09
CA GLY A 128 15.53 -3.91 16.77
C GLY A 128 14.56 -4.60 15.81
N THR A 129 13.65 -5.39 16.37
CA THR A 129 12.57 -6.04 15.62
C THR A 129 11.25 -5.84 16.34
N VAL A 130 10.21 -5.51 15.59
CA VAL A 130 8.83 -5.38 16.11
C VAL A 130 7.96 -6.40 15.41
N ASP A 131 7.23 -7.19 16.19
CA ASP A 131 6.28 -8.14 15.65
C ASP A 131 4.97 -7.46 15.22
N GLY A 132 4.51 -7.83 14.03
CA GLY A 132 3.16 -7.59 13.57
C GLY A 132 2.14 -8.36 14.40
N ARG A 133 0.85 -8.18 14.08
CA ARG A 133 -0.20 -8.91 14.79
C ARG A 133 -0.13 -10.40 14.42
N PRO A 134 -0.31 -11.32 15.38
CA PRO A 134 -0.41 -12.74 15.07
C PRO A 134 -1.49 -13.01 14.01
N ALA A 135 -1.21 -13.94 13.10
CA ALA A 135 -2.15 -14.35 12.06
C ALA A 135 -3.38 -15.06 12.63
N GLY A 136 -3.20 -15.79 13.75
CA GLY A 136 -4.17 -16.76 14.22
C GLY A 136 -4.29 -17.96 13.28
N SER A 137 -5.10 -18.95 13.68
CA SER A 137 -5.36 -20.12 12.83
C SER A 137 -6.06 -19.70 11.53
N GLY A 138 -5.50 -20.07 10.38
CA GLY A 138 -6.07 -19.74 9.08
C GLY A 138 -6.24 -18.24 8.82
N GLY A 139 -5.44 -17.37 9.45
CA GLY A 139 -5.52 -15.91 9.30
C GLY A 139 -6.69 -15.24 10.06
N ALA A 140 -7.35 -15.96 10.97
CA ALA A 140 -8.55 -15.47 11.67
C ALA A 140 -8.33 -14.17 12.46
N ASP A 141 -7.23 -14.06 13.20
CA ASP A 141 -6.96 -12.91 14.07
C ASP A 141 -6.72 -11.64 13.25
N LEU A 142 -6.10 -11.77 12.07
CA LEU A 142 -5.89 -10.64 11.15
C LEU A 142 -7.19 -10.23 10.46
N ARG A 143 -8.04 -11.18 10.05
CA ARG A 143 -9.38 -10.86 9.53
C ARG A 143 -10.23 -10.14 10.56
N ASP A 144 -10.21 -10.59 11.80
CA ASP A 144 -10.97 -10.00 12.90
C ASP A 144 -10.45 -8.60 13.25
N SER A 145 -9.12 -8.46 13.28
CA SER A 145 -8.47 -7.16 13.42
C SER A 145 -8.85 -6.17 12.33
N HIS A 146 -8.81 -6.61 11.08
CA HIS A 146 -9.13 -5.77 9.94
C HIS A 146 -10.61 -5.37 9.95
N ARG A 147 -11.51 -6.30 10.28
CA ARG A 147 -12.94 -6.01 10.45
C ARG A 147 -13.17 -4.97 11.54
N GLY A 148 -12.58 -5.14 12.72
CA GLY A 148 -12.69 -4.16 13.80
C GLY A 148 -12.12 -2.79 13.44
N LEU A 149 -11.04 -2.73 12.65
CA LEU A 149 -10.52 -1.49 12.09
C LEU A 149 -11.54 -0.84 11.14
N LEU A 150 -12.12 -1.59 10.20
CA LEU A 150 -13.13 -1.05 9.28
C LEU A 150 -14.39 -0.57 10.02
N ASP A 151 -14.82 -1.29 11.05
CA ASP A 151 -15.96 -0.91 11.89
C ASP A 151 -15.67 0.43 12.58
N TYR A 152 -14.49 0.60 13.18
CA TYR A 152 -14.06 1.88 13.75
C TYR A 152 -14.03 2.99 12.70
N LEU A 153 -13.40 2.75 11.55
CA LEU A 153 -13.27 3.72 10.46
C LEU A 153 -14.62 4.11 9.84
N SER A 154 -15.65 3.27 9.96
CA SER A 154 -17.01 3.58 9.50
C SER A 154 -17.69 4.67 10.35
N THR A 155 -17.22 4.87 11.58
CA THR A 155 -17.73 5.90 12.50
C THR A 155 -17.05 7.26 12.33
N GLU A 156 -15.92 7.30 11.60
CA GLU A 156 -15.22 8.54 11.29
C GLU A 156 -15.75 9.14 9.98
N SER A 157 -16.14 10.42 10.03
CA SER A 157 -16.71 11.13 8.89
C SER A 157 -15.63 11.69 7.94
N ASP A 158 -14.45 12.01 8.46
CA ASP A 158 -13.37 12.61 7.67
C ASP A 158 -12.54 11.53 6.94
N PRO A 159 -12.57 11.49 5.60
CA PRO A 159 -11.82 10.50 4.83
C PRO A 159 -10.30 10.61 4.99
N ARG A 160 -9.77 11.78 5.37
CA ARG A 160 -8.34 12.01 5.60
C ARG A 160 -7.90 11.32 6.90
N VAL A 161 -8.69 11.46 7.96
CA VAL A 161 -8.47 10.75 9.22
C VAL A 161 -8.57 9.25 8.98
N ARG A 162 -9.59 8.81 8.22
CA ARG A 162 -9.73 7.38 7.87
C ARG A 162 -8.49 6.85 7.14
N ALA A 163 -7.97 7.60 6.17
CA ALA A 163 -6.78 7.21 5.42
C ALA A 163 -5.54 7.09 6.32
N LEU A 164 -5.29 8.08 7.19
CA LEU A 164 -4.16 8.08 8.10
C LEU A 164 -4.23 6.92 9.11
N VAL A 165 -5.39 6.71 9.71
CA VAL A 165 -5.61 5.62 10.67
C VAL A 165 -5.48 4.26 9.99
N TYR A 166 -6.05 4.10 8.78
CA TYR A 166 -5.91 2.86 8.03
C TYR A 166 -4.46 2.56 7.69
N ALA A 167 -3.71 3.54 7.13
CA ALA A 167 -2.32 3.35 6.75
C ALA A 167 -1.44 2.99 7.96
N ALA A 168 -1.56 3.73 9.07
CA ALA A 168 -0.82 3.43 10.30
C ALA A 168 -1.18 2.05 10.86
N SER A 169 -2.46 1.68 10.82
CA SER A 169 -2.93 0.38 11.28
C SER A 169 -2.43 -0.75 10.40
N ALA A 170 -2.54 -0.65 9.07
CA ALA A 170 -2.05 -1.68 8.14
C ALA A 170 -0.55 -1.93 8.32
N ILE A 171 0.24 -0.86 8.43
CA ILE A 171 1.68 -0.94 8.70
C ILE A 171 1.94 -1.57 10.07
N ARG A 172 1.20 -1.21 11.12
CA ARG A 172 1.41 -1.80 12.46
C ARG A 172 1.01 -3.27 12.54
N HIS A 173 -0.06 -3.65 11.85
CA HIS A 173 -0.59 -5.01 11.88
C HIS A 173 0.24 -5.97 11.03
N GLN A 174 0.89 -5.48 9.97
CA GLN A 174 1.57 -6.30 8.97
C GLN A 174 0.63 -7.40 8.47
N PHE A 175 -0.48 -7.02 7.85
CA PHE A 175 -1.50 -7.97 7.36
C PHE A 175 -0.93 -8.98 6.36
N TYR A 176 0.02 -8.55 5.53
CA TYR A 176 0.64 -9.32 4.46
C TYR A 176 2.07 -9.75 4.81
N PHE A 177 2.64 -10.68 4.04
CA PHE A 177 4.03 -11.14 4.22
C PHE A 177 5.05 -10.06 3.89
N ASP A 178 4.78 -9.25 2.87
CA ASP A 178 5.56 -8.08 2.46
C ASP A 178 4.59 -7.04 1.85
N GLY A 179 5.06 -5.88 1.41
CA GLY A 179 4.25 -4.89 0.69
C GLY A 179 3.24 -4.11 1.54
N ASN A 180 3.23 -4.28 2.87
CA ASN A 180 2.27 -3.64 3.78
C ASN A 180 2.29 -2.10 3.76
N LYS A 181 3.43 -1.48 3.45
CA LYS A 181 3.56 -0.01 3.35
C LYS A 181 3.11 0.52 1.98
N ARG A 182 3.13 -0.35 0.97
CA ARG A 182 2.89 -0.03 -0.44
C ARG A 182 1.45 -0.32 -0.85
N THR A 183 0.77 -1.20 -0.10
CA THR A 183 -0.66 -1.51 -0.20
C THR A 183 -1.48 -0.49 0.58
#